data_AF-K2S651-F1
#
_entry.id   AF-K2S651-F1
#
_cell.length_a   1.000
_cell.length_b   1.000
_cell.length_c   1.000
_cell.angle_alpha   90.00
_cell.angle_beta   90.00
_cell.angle_gamma   90.00
#
_symmetry.space_group_name_H-M   'P 1'
#
loop_
_entity.id
_entity.type
_entity.pdbx_description
1 polymer ?
#
loop_
_entity_poly.entity_id
_entity_poly.type
_entity_poly.pdbx_seq_one_letter_code
_entity_poly.pdbx_strand_id
1 'polypeptide(L)'
;MPFVNAGADKPGYELWIPAVFLEIDFSQPYNAILPTAFVDRMMKIASRSPTANANLKVNEGLVHLGIKNANSASEMEISQAFSSEYVKNSQVLIVFQEKIGFDIDNKLIYIPARILQQPSLRYATRIPVKPKFASWNLVDCPKAQVRICCAPQSTPNWYPRLGTNSCTSSRAN
;
A
#
# COMPACT_ATOMS: atom_id res chain seq x y z
N MET A 1 -29.41 -33.72 3.40
CA MET A 1 -28.41 -32.77 3.94
C MET A 1 -27.09 -33.02 3.21
N PRO A 2 -26.32 -31.98 2.84
CA PRO A 2 -25.09 -32.17 2.09
C PRO A 2 -23.97 -32.75 2.97
N PHE A 3 -23.19 -33.67 2.39
CA PHE A 3 -21.94 -34.18 2.94
C PHE A 3 -20.78 -33.52 2.19
N VAL A 4 -19.67 -33.30 2.88
CA VAL A 4 -18.44 -32.75 2.31
C VAL A 4 -17.35 -33.82 2.39
N ASN A 5 -16.63 -34.04 1.29
CA ASN A 5 -15.46 -34.89 1.30
C ASN A 5 -14.24 -34.07 1.75
N ALA A 6 -13.67 -34.43 2.90
CA ALA A 6 -12.46 -33.81 3.44
C ALA A 6 -11.19 -34.64 3.13
N GLY A 7 -11.35 -35.81 2.52
CA GLY A 7 -10.27 -36.75 2.19
C GLY A 7 -9.66 -36.51 0.80
N ALA A 8 -8.87 -37.48 0.35
CA ALA A 8 -8.31 -37.45 -1.00
C ALA A 8 -9.38 -37.83 -2.04
N ASP A 9 -9.28 -37.29 -3.24
CA ASP A 9 -10.09 -37.67 -4.41
C ASP A 9 -9.61 -39.00 -5.02
N LYS A 10 -9.42 -40.01 -4.16
CA LYS A 10 -9.01 -41.36 -4.54
C LYS A 10 -9.99 -42.36 -3.92
N PRO A 11 -10.47 -43.35 -4.69
CA PRO A 11 -11.42 -44.32 -4.17
C PRO A 11 -10.80 -45.07 -2.98
N GLY A 12 -11.55 -45.13 -1.87
CA GLY A 12 -11.09 -45.75 -0.62
C GLY A 12 -10.37 -44.82 0.37
N TYR A 13 -10.07 -43.57 -0.01
CA TYR A 13 -9.50 -42.53 0.87
C TYR A 13 -10.45 -41.35 1.10
N GLU A 14 -11.73 -41.53 0.76
CA GLU A 14 -12.77 -40.53 0.92
C GLU A 14 -13.21 -40.47 2.39
N LEU A 15 -13.33 -39.25 2.92
CA LEU A 15 -13.84 -39.01 4.27
C LEU A 15 -15.04 -38.08 4.17
N TRP A 16 -16.23 -38.68 4.21
CA TRP A 16 -17.49 -37.97 4.10
C TRP A 16 -17.97 -37.50 5.47
N ILE A 17 -17.91 -36.19 5.71
CA ILE A 17 -18.35 -35.58 6.97
C ILE A 17 -19.62 -34.76 6.70
N PRO A 18 -20.68 -34.90 7.51
CA PRO A 18 -21.84 -34.02 7.40
C PRO A 18 -21.44 -32.56 7.61
N ALA A 19 -21.93 -31.66 6.75
CA ALA A 19 -21.56 -30.23 6.81
C ALA A 19 -21.89 -29.56 8.16
N VAL A 20 -22.81 -30.12 8.94
CA VAL A 20 -23.20 -29.62 10.27
C VAL A 20 -22.07 -29.74 11.30
N PHE A 21 -21.12 -30.66 11.10
CA PHE A 21 -19.99 -30.87 12.00
C PHE A 21 -18.71 -30.14 11.54
N LEU A 22 -18.76 -29.38 10.45
CA LEU A 22 -17.61 -28.65 9.92
C LEU A 22 -17.71 -27.16 10.24
N GLU A 23 -16.61 -26.60 10.71
CA GLU A 23 -16.43 -25.16 10.91
C GLU A 23 -15.29 -24.67 9.98
N ILE A 24 -15.43 -23.45 9.47
CA ILE A 24 -14.39 -22.81 8.66
C ILE A 24 -13.32 -22.29 9.61
N ASP A 25 -12.08 -22.69 9.39
CA ASP A 25 -10.96 -22.22 10.20
C ASP A 25 -10.77 -20.70 10.05
N PHE A 26 -10.38 -20.05 11.15
CA PHE A 26 -10.21 -18.61 11.18
C PHE A 26 -8.96 -18.19 10.39
N SER A 27 -9.03 -17.06 9.71
CA SER A 27 -7.92 -16.48 8.93
C SER A 27 -7.54 -17.22 7.63
N GLN A 28 -8.45 -18.00 7.03
CA GLN A 28 -8.23 -18.51 5.66
C GLN A 28 -8.43 -17.40 4.60
N PRO A 29 -7.50 -17.22 3.65
CA PRO A 29 -7.66 -16.22 2.58
C PRO A 29 -8.75 -16.64 1.60
N TYR A 30 -9.55 -15.66 1.16
CA TYR A 30 -10.55 -15.87 0.11
C TYR A 30 -9.89 -15.75 -1.26
N ASN A 31 -9.85 -16.85 -2.02
CA ASN A 31 -9.11 -16.94 -3.29
C ASN A 31 -9.97 -16.72 -4.55
N ALA A 32 -11.29 -16.62 -4.41
CA ALA A 32 -12.19 -16.42 -5.55
C ALA A 32 -12.38 -14.94 -5.90
N ILE A 33 -12.97 -14.67 -7.06
CA ILE A 33 -13.36 -13.31 -7.45
C ILE A 33 -14.42 -12.81 -6.47
N LEU A 34 -14.19 -11.62 -5.92
CA LEU A 34 -15.09 -11.01 -4.97
C LEU A 34 -16.33 -10.45 -5.71
N PRO A 35 -17.56 -10.79 -5.30
CA PRO A 35 -18.77 -10.23 -5.91
C PRO A 35 -18.81 -8.71 -5.79
N THR A 36 -19.45 -8.02 -6.75
CA THR A 36 -19.46 -6.55 -6.85
C THR A 36 -19.88 -5.85 -5.56
N ALA A 37 -20.87 -6.39 -4.85
CA ALA A 37 -21.34 -5.84 -3.57
C ALA A 37 -20.27 -5.86 -2.46
N PHE A 38 -19.38 -6.86 -2.46
CA PHE A 38 -18.27 -6.96 -1.51
C PHE A 38 -17.06 -6.17 -1.97
N VAL A 39 -16.83 -6.05 -3.28
CA VAL A 39 -15.78 -5.19 -3.85
C VAL A 39 -15.98 -3.74 -3.44
N ASP A 40 -17.21 -3.21 -3.51
CA ASP A 40 -17.50 -1.85 -3.08
C ASP A 40 -17.12 -1.61 -1.61
N ARG A 41 -17.53 -2.53 -0.72
CA ARG A 41 -17.16 -2.48 0.70
C ARG A 41 -15.66 -2.57 0.92
N MET A 42 -15.00 -3.50 0.23
CA MET A 42 -13.53 -3.66 0.29
C MET A 42 -12.83 -2.38 -0.17
N MET A 43 -13.27 -1.80 -1.29
CA MET A 43 -12.70 -0.57 -1.85
C MET A 43 -12.92 0.62 -0.92
N LYS A 44 -14.08 0.73 -0.29
CA LYS A 44 -14.37 1.78 0.70
C LYS A 44 -13.44 1.68 1.92
N ILE A 45 -13.13 0.47 2.36
CA ILE A 45 -12.20 0.23 3.48
C ILE A 45 -10.75 0.46 3.05
N ALA A 46 -10.37 0.04 1.85
CA ALA A 46 -9.01 0.19 1.31
C ALA A 46 -8.67 1.65 0.98
N SER A 47 -9.65 2.42 0.50
CA SER A 47 -9.48 3.80 0.01
C SER A 47 -9.57 4.84 1.14
N ARG A 48 -8.77 4.67 2.19
CA ARG A 48 -8.66 5.62 3.30
C ARG A 48 -7.81 6.83 2.93
N SER A 49 -8.01 7.95 3.63
CA SER A 49 -7.16 9.13 3.46
C SER A 49 -5.70 8.85 3.87
N PRO A 50 -4.71 9.53 3.26
CA PRO A 50 -3.31 9.35 3.63
C PRO A 50 -3.05 9.54 5.13
N THR A 51 -3.70 10.52 5.75
CA THR A 51 -3.59 10.79 7.20
C THR A 51 -4.13 9.62 8.04
N ALA A 52 -5.29 9.07 7.69
CA ALA A 52 -5.86 7.92 8.40
C ALA A 52 -4.95 6.68 8.26
N ASN A 53 -4.42 6.43 7.07
CA ASN A 53 -3.48 5.33 6.84
C ASN A 53 -2.17 5.49 7.61
N ALA A 54 -1.64 6.71 7.72
CA ALA A 54 -0.45 6.98 8.52
C ALA A 54 -0.70 6.67 10.01
N ASN A 55 -1.84 7.09 10.55
CA ASN A 55 -2.21 6.83 11.94
C ASN A 55 -2.36 5.34 12.23
N LEU A 56 -3.02 4.57 11.35
CA LEU A 56 -3.18 3.13 11.51
C LEU A 56 -1.82 2.40 11.49
N LYS A 57 -0.91 2.80 10.60
CA LYS A 57 0.44 2.23 10.56
C LYS A 57 1.20 2.44 11.87
N VAL A 58 1.16 3.66 12.42
CA VAL A 58 1.92 4.01 13.63
C VAL A 58 1.28 3.42 14.90
N ASN A 59 -0.05 3.44 15.00
CA ASN A 59 -0.75 3.06 16.23
C ASN A 59 -1.06 1.56 16.31
N GLU A 60 -1.43 0.92 15.20
CA GLU A 60 -1.81 -0.49 15.17
C GLU A 60 -0.71 -1.33 14.51
N GLY A 61 -0.22 -0.90 13.34
CA GLY A 61 0.74 -1.66 12.54
C GLY A 61 2.05 -1.95 13.26
N LEU A 62 2.68 -0.93 13.86
CA LEU A 62 3.95 -1.09 14.59
C LEU A 62 3.80 -1.98 15.84
N VAL A 63 2.62 -2.00 16.46
CA VAL A 63 2.33 -2.85 17.61
C VAL A 63 2.19 -4.30 17.16
N HIS A 64 1.45 -4.57 16.08
CA HIS A 64 1.30 -5.91 15.52
C HIS A 64 2.61 -6.49 14.97
N LEU A 65 3.52 -5.62 14.51
CA LEU A 65 4.87 -6.02 14.08
C LEU A 65 5.83 -6.28 15.26
N GLY A 66 5.40 -6.03 16.50
CA GLY A 66 6.24 -6.20 17.70
C GLY A 66 7.35 -5.15 17.82
N ILE A 67 7.29 -4.06 17.06
CA ILE A 67 8.27 -2.96 17.09
C ILE A 67 7.94 -2.00 18.26
N LYS A 68 6.64 -1.78 18.49
CA LYS A 68 6.13 -0.98 19.60
C LYS A 68 5.48 -1.88 20.66
N ASN A 69 5.96 -1.81 21.90
CA ASN A 69 5.32 -2.49 23.02
C ASN A 69 3.94 -1.86 23.30
N ALA A 70 2.88 -2.68 23.38
CA ALA A 70 1.52 -2.21 23.67
C ALA A 70 1.42 -1.45 25.02
N ASN A 71 2.34 -1.72 25.94
CA ASN A 71 2.40 -1.12 27.27
C ASN A 71 3.23 0.18 27.34
N SER A 72 3.87 0.59 26.24
CA SER A 72 4.73 1.79 26.21
C SER A 72 3.99 3.13 26.26
N ALA A 73 2.64 3.12 26.27
CA ALA A 73 1.85 4.35 26.42
C ALA A 73 1.86 4.93 27.86
N SER A 74 2.33 4.16 28.85
CA SER A 74 2.40 4.57 30.27
C SER A 74 3.81 4.64 30.84
N GLU A 75 4.87 4.44 30.06
CA GLU A 75 6.25 4.43 30.57
C GLU A 75 7.07 5.57 29.95
N MET A 76 6.86 6.77 30.48
CA MET A 76 7.98 7.68 30.71
C MET A 76 8.79 7.05 31.86
N GLU A 77 10.08 6.78 31.61
CA GLU A 77 11.05 6.20 32.55
C GLU A 77 10.73 4.72 32.86
N ILE A 78 11.39 3.73 32.26
CA ILE A 78 12.67 3.21 32.74
C ILE A 78 13.43 2.65 31.53
N SER A 79 14.24 3.49 30.90
CA SER A 79 15.31 3.04 30.02
C SER A 79 16.52 2.68 30.88
N GLN A 80 16.52 1.51 31.54
CA GLN A 80 17.73 0.77 31.91
C GLN A 80 17.38 -0.47 32.75
N ALA A 81 17.98 -1.59 32.35
CA ALA A 81 18.02 -2.88 33.03
C ALA A 81 16.72 -3.68 33.02
N PHE A 82 16.54 -4.55 32.03
CA PHE A 82 16.07 -5.92 32.29
C PHE A 82 16.44 -6.85 31.12
N SER A 83 17.74 -6.93 30.84
CA SER A 83 18.34 -8.16 30.31
C SER A 83 18.61 -9.08 31.49
N SER A 84 17.57 -9.61 32.13
CA SER A 84 17.72 -10.69 33.12
C SER A 84 16.38 -11.35 33.42
N GLU A 85 16.26 -12.61 32.96
CA GLU A 85 15.68 -13.70 33.74
C GLU A 85 14.25 -13.57 34.32
N TYR A 86 13.39 -14.47 33.84
CA TYR A 86 12.26 -15.07 34.58
C TYR A 86 10.98 -14.23 34.81
N VAL A 87 9.95 -14.52 34.01
CA VAL A 87 8.58 -14.74 34.54
C VAL A 87 7.99 -15.96 33.85
N LYS A 88 8.07 -17.09 34.55
CA LYS A 88 7.18 -18.23 34.32
C LYS A 88 5.83 -17.88 34.93
N ASN A 89 4.80 -17.81 34.10
CA ASN A 89 3.42 -18.26 34.32
C ASN A 89 2.41 -17.29 33.69
N SER A 90 1.73 -17.79 32.66
CA SER A 90 0.46 -17.28 32.12
C SER A 90 0.53 -16.01 31.27
N GLN A 91 0.98 -16.20 30.04
CA GLN A 91 0.27 -15.90 28.77
C GLN A 91 1.34 -15.63 27.72
N VAL A 92 1.19 -16.33 26.60
CA VAL A 92 2.19 -16.47 25.53
C VAL A 92 2.46 -15.11 24.88
N LEU A 93 3.37 -14.34 25.47
CA LEU A 93 3.95 -13.16 24.86
C LEU A 93 5.13 -13.65 24.03
N ILE A 94 4.88 -13.85 22.74
CA ILE A 94 5.87 -14.28 21.77
C ILE A 94 6.87 -13.13 21.59
N VAL A 95 7.88 -13.04 22.46
CA VAL A 95 9.06 -12.19 22.24
C VAL A 95 10.08 -13.01 21.45
N PHE A 96 9.84 -13.20 20.16
CA PHE A 96 10.95 -13.49 19.24
C PHE A 96 11.62 -12.16 18.87
N GLN A 97 12.20 -11.47 19.85
CA GLN A 97 13.30 -10.56 19.58
C GLN A 97 14.58 -11.40 19.64
N GLU A 98 14.79 -12.21 18.61
CA GLU A 98 16.18 -12.44 18.21
C GLU A 98 16.78 -11.07 18.01
N LYS A 99 17.96 -10.83 18.59
CA LYS A 99 18.67 -9.54 18.53
C LYS A 99 19.04 -9.27 17.07
N ILE A 100 18.08 -8.77 16.32
CA ILE A 100 18.30 -8.18 15.01
C ILE A 100 19.30 -7.05 15.26
N GLY A 101 20.44 -7.07 14.55
CA GLY A 101 21.56 -6.15 14.80
C GLY A 101 21.30 -4.68 14.42
N PHE A 102 20.04 -4.27 14.31
CA PHE A 102 19.62 -2.91 14.02
C PHE A 102 18.43 -2.51 14.89
N ASP A 103 18.41 -1.24 15.29
CA ASP A 103 17.31 -0.63 16.04
C ASP A 103 16.28 -0.04 15.06
N ILE A 104 14.99 -0.17 15.37
CA ILE A 104 13.90 0.30 14.52
C ILE A 104 13.11 1.36 15.29
N ASP A 105 13.12 2.59 14.76
CA ASP A 105 12.36 3.69 15.35
C ASP A 105 10.84 3.50 15.25
N ASN A 106 10.13 3.92 16.30
CA ASN A 106 8.67 3.88 16.38
C ASN A 106 7.96 5.07 15.67
N LYS A 107 8.65 5.73 14.72
CA LYS A 107 8.18 6.95 14.06
C LYS A 107 8.39 6.86 12.54
N LEU A 108 7.52 7.51 11.78
CA LEU A 108 7.70 7.65 10.33
C LEU A 108 8.84 8.64 10.04
N ILE A 109 9.65 8.32 9.04
CA ILE A 109 10.78 9.14 8.61
C ILE A 109 10.25 10.42 7.93
N TYR A 110 10.81 11.57 8.31
CA TYR A 110 10.57 12.83 7.62
C TYR A 110 11.51 12.99 6.43
N ILE A 111 10.96 13.11 5.23
CA ILE A 111 11.72 13.30 4.00
C ILE A 111 11.36 14.67 3.39
N PRO A 112 12.31 15.61 3.24
CA PRO A 112 12.03 16.88 2.59
C PRO A 112 11.71 16.64 1.11
N ALA A 113 10.55 17.11 0.66
CA ALA A 113 10.10 16.99 -0.73
C ALA A 113 9.93 18.38 -1.37
N ARG A 114 10.10 18.45 -2.69
CA ARG A 114 9.88 19.67 -3.48
C ARG A 114 8.72 19.47 -4.44
N ILE A 115 7.79 20.43 -4.46
CA ILE A 115 6.73 20.49 -5.47
C ILE A 115 7.33 21.10 -6.74
N LEU A 116 7.28 20.35 -7.84
CA LEU A 116 7.73 20.82 -9.14
C LEU A 116 6.75 21.85 -9.72
N GLN A 117 7.29 22.78 -10.51
CA GLN A 117 6.47 23.73 -11.23
C GLN A 117 5.60 23.03 -12.28
N GLN A 118 4.36 23.49 -12.42
CA GLN A 118 3.44 22.95 -13.42
C GLN A 118 3.98 23.15 -14.85
N PRO A 119 3.86 22.14 -15.73
CA PRO A 119 4.26 22.28 -17.12
C PRO A 119 3.30 23.19 -17.90
N SER A 120 3.80 23.83 -18.96
CA SER A 120 2.94 24.56 -19.90
C SER A 120 2.39 23.61 -20.96
N LEU A 121 1.08 23.49 -21.07
CA LEU A 121 0.43 22.68 -22.09
C LEU A 121 -0.04 23.57 -23.25
N ARG A 122 0.28 23.14 -24.47
CA ARG A 122 -0.18 23.78 -25.70
C ARG A 122 -0.71 22.71 -26.64
N TYR A 123 -1.96 22.87 -27.06
CA TYR A 123 -2.56 22.07 -28.11
C TYR A 123 -2.32 22.73 -29.47
N ALA A 124 -2.78 22.11 -30.56
CA ALA A 124 -2.71 22.75 -31.88
C ALA A 124 -3.53 24.06 -31.92
N THR A 125 -4.58 24.15 -31.11
CA THR A 125 -5.23 25.43 -30.81
C THR A 125 -4.30 26.31 -30.00
N ARG A 126 -4.13 27.57 -30.43
CA ARG A 126 -3.22 28.55 -29.82
C ARG A 126 -3.60 28.97 -28.38
N ILE A 127 -4.59 28.32 -27.77
CA ILE A 127 -5.05 28.63 -26.42
C ILE A 127 -4.21 27.81 -25.42
N PRO A 128 -3.38 28.44 -24.58
CA PRO A 128 -2.62 27.73 -23.57
C PRO A 128 -3.55 27.20 -22.48
N VAL A 129 -3.42 25.90 -22.15
CA VAL A 129 -4.16 25.29 -21.05
C VAL A 129 -3.29 25.37 -19.79
N LYS A 130 -3.88 25.87 -18.69
CA LYS A 130 -3.22 25.91 -17.38
C LYS A 130 -3.64 24.67 -16.58
N PRO A 131 -2.76 23.68 -16.38
CA PRO A 131 -3.07 22.54 -15.53
C PRO A 131 -3.34 23.01 -14.09
N LYS A 132 -4.27 22.36 -13.41
CA LYS A 132 -4.52 22.52 -11.97
C LYS A 132 -4.36 21.16 -11.32
N PHE A 133 -3.46 21.03 -10.35
CA PHE A 133 -3.20 19.75 -9.63
C PHE A 133 -2.94 18.57 -10.57
N ALA A 134 -2.07 18.76 -11.58
CA ALA A 134 -1.79 17.77 -12.62
C ALA A 134 -3.02 17.27 -13.43
N SER A 135 -4.13 18.00 -13.36
CA SER A 135 -5.34 17.75 -14.14
C SER A 135 -5.63 18.91 -15.08
N TRP A 136 -6.21 18.61 -16.24
CA TRP A 136 -6.70 19.58 -17.21
C TRP A 136 -7.80 18.92 -18.05
N ASN A 137 -8.66 19.73 -18.66
CA ASN A 137 -9.75 19.26 -19.51
C ASN A 137 -9.53 19.67 -20.98
N LEU A 138 -10.25 19.02 -21.89
CA LEU A 138 -10.21 19.28 -23.35
C LEU A 138 -11.44 20.06 -23.83
N VAL A 139 -12.16 20.73 -22.93
CA VAL A 139 -13.52 21.25 -23.20
C VAL A 139 -13.58 22.20 -24.41
N ASP A 140 -12.46 22.79 -24.83
CA ASP A 140 -12.38 23.70 -25.99
C ASP A 140 -11.27 23.33 -27.00
N CYS A 141 -10.80 22.08 -27.01
CA CYS A 141 -9.77 21.63 -27.94
C CYS A 141 -10.37 20.83 -29.11
N PRO A 142 -10.44 21.38 -30.34
CA PRO A 142 -10.74 20.57 -31.52
C PRO A 142 -9.68 19.47 -31.64
N LYS A 143 -10.11 18.25 -31.99
CA LYS A 143 -9.30 17.02 -32.03
C LYS A 143 -7.97 17.25 -32.75
N ALA A 144 -6.90 17.50 -32.01
CA ALA A 144 -5.59 17.76 -32.60
C ALA A 144 -4.46 17.24 -31.71
N GLN A 145 -3.38 16.81 -32.36
CA GLN A 145 -2.20 16.19 -31.77
C GLN A 145 -1.69 16.97 -30.56
N VAL A 146 -1.53 16.28 -29.43
CA VAL A 146 -1.00 16.83 -28.18
C VAL A 146 0.52 16.84 -28.27
N ARG A 147 1.16 18.01 -28.12
CA ARG A 147 2.61 18.12 -27.99
C ARG A 147 2.94 18.64 -26.60
N ILE A 148 3.56 17.80 -25.77
CA ILE A 148 4.02 18.18 -24.45
C ILE A 148 5.38 18.86 -24.62
N CYS A 149 5.43 20.17 -24.40
CA CYS A 149 6.68 20.92 -24.42
C CYS A 149 7.20 21.06 -22.99
N CYS A 150 8.19 20.25 -22.62
CA CYS A 150 8.97 20.50 -21.41
C CYS A 150 9.89 21.69 -21.68
N ALA A 151 9.74 22.77 -20.92
CA ALA A 151 10.72 23.85 -20.95
C ALA A 151 12.06 23.32 -20.42
N PRO A 152 13.20 23.60 -21.08
CA PRO A 152 14.50 23.25 -20.54
C PRO A 152 14.71 24.10 -19.28
N GLN A 153 14.49 23.51 -18.11
CA GLN A 153 14.96 24.10 -16.88
C GLN A 153 16.48 24.04 -16.92
N SER A 154 17.13 25.20 -16.72
CA SER A 154 18.57 25.30 -16.52
C SER A 154 18.95 24.53 -15.25
N THR A 155 19.18 23.23 -15.37
CA THR A 155 19.69 22.41 -14.27
C THR A 155 21.21 22.53 -14.21
N PRO A 156 21.82 22.63 -13.02
CA PRO A 156 23.26 22.44 -12.87
C PRO A 156 23.66 21.03 -13.33
N ASN A 157 24.87 20.94 -13.89
CA ASN A 157 25.38 19.94 -14.83
C ASN A 157 25.61 18.50 -14.30
N TRP A 158 24.80 17.99 -13.38
CA TRP A 158 25.11 16.76 -12.62
C TRP A 158 24.24 15.53 -12.93
N TYR A 159 23.39 15.55 -13.95
CA TYR A 159 22.56 14.38 -14.31
C TYR A 159 22.79 13.93 -15.76
N PRO A 160 22.93 12.62 -16.02
CA PRO A 160 23.05 12.10 -17.38
C PRO A 160 21.76 12.37 -18.17
N ARG A 161 21.91 12.98 -19.35
CA ARG A 161 20.80 13.32 -20.24
C ARG A 161 20.16 12.04 -20.79
N LEU A 162 18.99 11.68 -20.29
CA LEU A 162 18.11 10.76 -21.00
C LEU A 162 17.55 11.49 -22.23
N GLY A 163 17.95 11.04 -23.41
CA GLY A 163 17.53 11.61 -24.68
C GLY A 163 16.00 11.65 -24.80
N THR A 164 15.46 12.84 -25.03
CA THR A 164 14.03 13.02 -25.35
C THR A 164 13.78 12.53 -26.76
N ASN A 165 13.39 11.26 -26.91
CA ASN A 165 12.87 10.75 -28.17
C ASN A 165 11.53 11.45 -28.44
N SER A 166 11.50 12.30 -29.46
CA SER A 166 10.26 12.86 -29.98
C SER A 166 9.42 11.73 -30.58
N CYS A 167 8.37 11.31 -29.89
CA CYS A 167 7.40 10.38 -30.44
C CYS A 167 6.58 11.10 -31.53
N THR A 168 6.99 10.96 -32.79
CA THR A 168 6.14 11.28 -33.94
C THR A 168 5.16 10.13 -34.13
N SER A 169 3.93 10.33 -33.66
CA SER A 169 2.80 9.45 -34.02
C SER A 169 2.53 9.64 -35.52
N SER A 170 2.90 8.61 -36.28
CA SER A 170 2.54 8.41 -37.69
C SER A 170 1.03 8.23 -37.80
N ARG A 171 0.42 8.91 -38.77
CA ARG A 171 -1.01 8.92 -39.07
C ARG A 171 -1.26 7.86 -40.15
N ALA A 172 -1.94 6.77 -39.80
CA ALA A 172 -2.52 5.86 -40.79
C ALA A 172 -3.79 6.50 -41.36
N ASN A 173 -3.90 6.50 -42.69
CA ASN A 173 -5.05 6.99 -43.45
C ASN A 173 -6.30 6.14 -43.23
#